data_AF-A0A2W4LAE1-F1
#
_entry.id   AF-A0A2W4LAE1-F1
#
_cell.length_a   1.000
_cell.length_b   1.000
_cell.length_c   1.000
_cell.angle_alpha   90.00
_cell.angle_beta   90.00
_cell.angle_gamma   90.00
#
_symmetry.space_group_name_H-M   'P 1'
#
loop_
_entity.id
_entity.type
_entity.pdbx_description
1 polymer ?
#
loop_
_entity_poly.entity_id
_entity_poly.type
_entity_poly.pdbx_seq_one_letter_code
_entity_poly.pdbx_strand_id
1 'polypeptide(L)'
;RAGGLRGGVFRGPRRAGRSAREMLAALTAGSGPTLVSGYYPDLDREGHLAGVGSVSWRAAAAEVDQLLARLLDGLPPDAALLVTADHGQLNIPPEHRWDIDEDPRLRNGVRLIAGEPRVRYLHVTPGATEDVIAVWRGILGEAAWVVERDEAIAAGWFGPVPEEHLARVGDVVVACHGTYAVVASRSDHPTEAKLVAYHGSYTAAEMMIPLIVRPGTGH
;
A
#
# COMPACT_ATOMS: atom_id res chain seq x y z
N ARG A 1 -15.18 -2.47 -3.54
CA ARG A 1 -16.24 -1.84 -2.73
C ARG A 1 -15.62 -1.46 -1.39
N ALA A 2 -15.13 -0.23 -1.26
CA ALA A 2 -14.66 0.30 0.03
C ALA A 2 -15.88 0.59 0.90
N GLY A 3 -15.80 0.26 2.20
CA GLY A 3 -16.86 0.53 3.17
C GLY A 3 -17.09 2.02 3.32
N GLY A 4 -18.02 2.57 2.55
CA GLY A 4 -18.44 3.95 2.68
C GLY A 4 -19.20 4.14 3.99
N LEU A 5 -18.75 5.09 4.80
CA LEU A 5 -19.56 5.70 5.85
C LEU A 5 -20.89 6.14 5.20
N ARG A 6 -21.98 5.42 5.49
CA ARG A 6 -23.29 5.71 4.86
C ARG A 6 -23.69 7.14 5.22
N GLY A 7 -23.96 7.96 4.21
CA GLY A 7 -24.32 9.38 4.37
C GLY A 7 -23.18 10.39 4.18
N GLY A 8 -21.95 9.95 3.90
CA GLY A 8 -20.82 10.86 3.65
C GLY A 8 -20.93 11.61 2.31
N VAL A 9 -20.59 12.91 2.31
CA VAL A 9 -20.43 13.70 1.09
C VAL A 9 -18.97 13.60 0.62
N PHE A 10 -18.74 12.97 -0.53
CA PHE A 10 -17.40 12.91 -1.13
C PHE A 10 -17.00 14.27 -1.69
N ARG A 11 -15.79 14.72 -1.37
CA ARG A 11 -15.16 15.88 -1.99
C ARG A 11 -13.84 15.46 -2.61
N GLY A 12 -13.66 15.75 -3.90
CA GLY A 12 -12.47 15.38 -4.65
C GLY A 12 -11.19 16.07 -4.15
N PRO A 13 -10.02 15.69 -4.67
CA PRO A 13 -8.72 16.15 -4.16
C PRO A 13 -8.60 17.68 -4.15
N ARG A 14 -8.02 18.21 -3.08
CA ARG A 14 -7.77 19.63 -2.84
C ARG A 14 -6.40 19.81 -2.18
N ARG A 15 -5.84 21.01 -2.31
CA ARG A 15 -4.67 21.44 -1.53
C ARG A 15 -4.96 21.36 -0.03
N ALA A 16 -3.95 20.98 0.76
CA ALA A 16 -4.00 20.83 2.22
C ALA A 16 -4.86 21.87 2.96
N GLY A 17 -4.61 23.17 2.75
CA GLY A 17 -5.33 24.23 3.45
C GLY A 17 -6.84 24.28 3.19
N ARG A 18 -7.28 23.91 1.99
CA ARG A 18 -8.73 23.83 1.67
C ARG A 18 -9.34 22.58 2.30
N SER A 19 -8.63 21.45 2.26
CA SER A 19 -9.07 20.20 2.90
C SER A 19 -9.31 20.39 4.39
N ALA A 20 -8.37 21.00 5.12
CA ALA A 20 -8.50 21.27 6.55
C ALA A 20 -9.78 22.06 6.88
N ARG A 21 -9.99 23.17 6.19
CA ARG A 21 -11.17 24.04 6.41
C ARG A 21 -12.48 23.31 6.14
N GLU A 22 -12.53 22.51 5.07
CA GLU A 22 -13.75 21.77 4.71
C GLU A 22 -14.04 20.64 5.71
N MET A 23 -13.01 19.98 6.22
CA MET A 23 -13.15 18.94 7.24
C MET A 23 -13.64 19.53 8.57
N LEU A 24 -13.06 20.65 9.02
CA LEU A 24 -13.49 21.34 10.24
C LEU A 24 -14.93 21.87 10.12
N ALA A 25 -15.27 22.50 9.00
CA ALA A 25 -16.64 22.96 8.77
C ALA A 25 -17.64 21.81 8.75
N ALA A 26 -17.28 20.65 8.21
CA ALA A 26 -18.11 19.46 8.24
C ALA A 26 -18.27 18.90 9.66
N LEU A 27 -17.20 18.93 10.47
CA LEU A 27 -17.20 18.45 11.84
C LEU A 27 -18.16 19.25 12.73
N THR A 28 -18.29 20.55 12.51
CA THR A 28 -19.14 21.45 13.31
C THR A 28 -20.50 21.77 12.67
N ALA A 29 -20.85 21.15 11.54
CA ALA A 29 -22.09 21.48 10.81
C ALA A 29 -23.36 20.90 11.46
N GLY A 30 -23.23 19.81 12.23
CA GLY A 30 -24.34 19.11 12.87
C GLY A 30 -24.41 19.36 14.37
N SER A 31 -25.55 19.02 14.98
CA SER A 31 -25.79 19.11 16.44
C SER A 31 -25.55 17.79 17.20
N GLY A 32 -25.04 16.76 16.52
CA GLY A 32 -24.81 15.44 17.10
C GLY A 32 -23.44 14.87 16.75
N PRO A 33 -23.13 13.64 17.24
CA PRO A 33 -21.85 12.99 16.99
C PRO A 33 -21.55 12.91 15.49
N THR A 34 -20.40 13.42 15.08
CA THR A 34 -20.00 13.56 13.68
C THR A 34 -18.64 12.91 13.45
N LEU A 35 -18.54 12.11 12.39
CA LEU A 35 -17.27 11.54 11.92
C LEU A 35 -16.92 12.13 10.56
N VAL A 36 -15.75 12.75 10.47
CA VAL A 36 -15.18 13.27 9.22
C VAL A 36 -13.91 12.48 8.90
N SER A 37 -13.85 11.93 7.69
CA SER A 37 -12.67 11.21 7.19
C SER A 37 -12.05 11.96 6.00
N GLY A 38 -10.72 11.99 5.96
CA GLY A 38 -9.93 12.55 4.87
C GLY A 38 -8.80 11.60 4.48
N TYR A 39 -8.41 11.63 3.21
CA TYR A 39 -7.31 10.84 2.65
C TYR A 39 -6.38 11.76 1.86
N TYR A 40 -5.06 11.61 2.05
CA TYR A 40 -4.04 12.44 1.42
C TYR A 40 -3.01 11.58 0.68
N PRO A 41 -3.15 11.37 -0.64
CA PRO A 41 -2.34 10.41 -1.40
C PRO A 41 -0.95 10.92 -1.80
N ASP A 42 -0.71 12.23 -1.70
CA ASP A 42 0.43 12.85 -2.39
C ASP A 42 1.77 12.39 -1.82
N LEU A 43 1.86 12.07 -0.52
CA LEU A 43 3.10 11.58 0.08
C LEU A 43 3.54 10.23 -0.50
N ASP A 44 2.58 9.31 -0.66
CA ASP A 44 2.80 8.00 -1.29
C ASP A 44 3.14 8.15 -2.79
N ARG A 45 2.37 8.97 -3.50
CA ARG A 45 2.59 9.26 -4.93
C ARG A 45 4.01 9.79 -5.18
N GLU A 46 4.44 10.79 -4.44
CA GLU A 46 5.78 11.37 -4.62
C GLU A 46 6.88 10.38 -4.24
N GLY A 47 6.63 9.49 -3.28
CA GLY A 47 7.55 8.42 -2.93
C GLY A 47 7.68 7.41 -4.06
N HIS A 48 6.58 6.96 -4.66
CA HIS A 48 6.60 6.10 -5.83
C HIS A 48 7.35 6.73 -7.01
N LEU A 49 7.07 7.99 -7.33
CA LEU A 49 7.60 8.64 -8.54
C LEU A 49 9.06 9.08 -8.40
N ALA A 50 9.42 9.70 -7.28
CA ALA A 50 10.72 10.34 -7.09
C ALA A 50 11.57 9.70 -5.98
N GLY A 51 11.00 8.79 -5.20
CA GLY A 51 11.65 8.13 -4.08
C GLY A 51 11.34 8.79 -2.74
N VAL A 52 11.25 7.96 -1.70
CA VAL A 52 11.21 8.38 -0.29
C VAL A 52 12.45 9.20 0.02
N GLY A 53 12.25 10.38 0.60
CA GLY A 53 13.33 11.32 0.90
C GLY A 53 13.79 12.16 -0.29
N SER A 54 13.10 12.14 -1.43
CA SER A 54 13.32 13.11 -2.51
C SER A 54 12.86 14.53 -2.11
N VAL A 55 13.19 15.53 -2.93
CA VAL A 55 12.73 16.91 -2.71
C VAL A 55 11.20 16.99 -2.80
N SER A 56 10.58 16.34 -3.79
CA SER A 56 9.13 16.36 -3.92
C SER A 56 8.44 15.57 -2.81
N TRP A 57 9.01 14.45 -2.37
CA TRP A 57 8.50 13.71 -1.21
C TRP A 57 8.54 14.53 0.08
N ARG A 58 9.64 15.23 0.35
CA ARG A 58 9.73 16.15 1.52
C ARG A 58 8.74 17.31 1.42
N ALA A 59 8.50 17.84 0.23
CA ALA A 59 7.48 18.86 0.02
C ALA A 59 6.08 18.33 0.33
N ALA A 60 5.72 17.14 -0.16
CA ALA A 60 4.46 16.48 0.16
C ALA A 60 4.32 16.22 1.68
N ALA A 61 5.40 15.81 2.36
CA ALA A 61 5.40 15.64 3.81
C ALA A 61 5.12 16.95 4.56
N ALA A 62 5.69 18.06 4.10
CA ALA A 62 5.42 19.38 4.67
C ALA A 62 3.96 19.83 4.43
N GLU A 63 3.32 19.42 3.32
CA GLU A 63 1.90 19.68 3.10
C GLU A 63 1.00 18.87 4.05
N VAL A 64 1.35 17.62 4.33
CA VAL A 64 0.67 16.80 5.36
C VAL A 64 0.80 17.46 6.73
N ASP A 65 2.01 17.89 7.12
CA ASP A 65 2.25 18.60 8.38
C ASP A 65 1.36 19.86 8.50
N GLN A 66 1.30 20.68 7.45
CA GLN A 66 0.45 21.87 7.41
C GLN A 66 -1.06 21.55 7.48
N LEU A 67 -1.50 20.44 6.87
CA LEU A 67 -2.89 19.97 6.99
C LEU A 67 -3.19 19.61 8.44
N LEU A 68 -2.32 18.82 9.08
CA LEU A 68 -2.50 18.36 10.46
C LEU A 68 -2.47 19.52 11.45
N ALA A 69 -1.53 20.47 11.31
CA ALA A 69 -1.46 21.66 12.15
C ALA A 69 -2.77 22.45 12.11
N ARG A 70 -3.30 22.72 10.92
CA ARG A 70 -4.59 23.44 10.76
C ARG A 70 -5.77 22.68 11.34
N LEU A 71 -5.79 21.35 11.23
CA LEU A 71 -6.84 20.53 11.82
C LEU A 71 -6.78 20.59 13.34
N LEU A 72 -5.58 20.50 13.93
CA LEU A 72 -5.38 20.59 15.39
C LEU A 72 -5.76 21.98 15.92
N ASP A 73 -5.34 23.04 15.26
CA ASP A 73 -5.65 24.43 15.66
C ASP A 73 -7.16 24.73 15.65
N GLY A 74 -7.91 24.07 14.76
CA GLY A 74 -9.36 24.24 14.63
C GLY A 74 -10.19 23.17 15.32
N LEU A 75 -9.57 22.21 16.01
CA LEU A 75 -10.26 21.05 16.55
C LEU A 75 -11.09 21.45 17.80
N PRO A 76 -12.42 21.19 17.82
CA PRO A 76 -13.25 21.47 18.98
C PRO A 76 -12.79 20.70 20.24
N PRO A 77 -12.97 21.25 21.46
CA PRO A 77 -12.55 20.60 22.70
C PRO A 77 -13.21 19.24 22.99
N ASP A 78 -14.37 18.99 22.40
CA ASP A 78 -15.13 17.74 22.50
C ASP A 78 -14.85 16.78 21.33
N ALA A 79 -13.85 17.08 20.49
CA ALA A 79 -13.45 16.26 19.36
C ALA A 79 -12.03 15.67 19.52
N ALA A 80 -11.71 14.68 18.69
CA ALA A 80 -10.37 14.12 18.58
C ALA A 80 -9.98 13.93 17.11
N LEU A 81 -8.70 14.14 16.81
CA LEU A 81 -8.07 13.83 15.53
C LEU A 81 -7.32 12.51 15.64
N LEU A 82 -7.67 11.57 14.76
CA LEU A 82 -6.95 10.32 14.56
C LEU A 82 -6.20 10.41 13.23
N VAL A 83 -4.91 10.16 13.24
CA VAL A 83 -4.05 10.14 12.05
C VAL A 83 -3.41 8.76 11.95
N THR A 84 -3.56 8.14 10.80
CA THR A 84 -2.95 6.83 10.49
C THR A 84 -2.56 6.77 9.03
N ALA A 85 -1.75 5.76 8.68
CA ALA A 85 -1.52 5.33 7.31
C ALA A 85 -1.99 3.88 7.15
N ASP A 86 -2.19 3.44 5.92
CA ASP A 86 -2.42 2.05 5.54
C ASP A 86 -1.10 1.29 5.36
N HIS A 87 -0.05 1.97 4.87
CA HIS A 87 1.30 1.42 4.78
C HIS A 87 2.37 2.52 4.84
N GLY A 88 3.61 2.10 5.03
CA GLY A 88 4.80 2.88 4.69
C GLY A 88 5.31 2.53 3.30
N GLN A 89 6.57 2.86 3.00
CA GLN A 89 7.16 2.70 1.67
C GLN A 89 8.69 2.72 1.74
N LEU A 90 9.37 2.12 0.77
CA LEU A 90 10.83 2.14 0.69
C LEU A 90 11.34 2.21 -0.76
N ASN A 91 12.52 2.82 -0.94
CA ASN A 91 13.21 2.86 -2.23
C ASN A 91 13.79 1.49 -2.58
N ILE A 92 13.61 1.07 -3.84
CA ILE A 92 14.12 -0.21 -4.36
C ILE A 92 15.26 0.06 -5.36
N PRO A 93 16.51 -0.31 -5.05
CA PRO A 93 17.63 -0.19 -5.99
C PRO A 93 17.38 -0.95 -7.29
N PRO A 94 17.82 -0.46 -8.47
CA PRO A 94 17.65 -1.17 -9.74
C PRO A 94 18.18 -2.60 -9.73
N GLU A 95 19.32 -2.85 -9.09
CA GLU A 95 19.97 -4.15 -8.95
C GLU A 95 19.20 -5.14 -8.07
N HIS A 96 18.21 -4.66 -7.32
CA HIS A 96 17.33 -5.47 -6.47
C HIS A 96 15.99 -5.77 -7.15
N ARG A 97 15.87 -5.49 -8.45
CA ARG A 97 14.66 -5.73 -9.24
C ARG A 97 14.86 -6.94 -10.13
N TRP A 98 14.01 -7.95 -9.98
CA TRP A 98 13.83 -8.98 -10.99
C TRP A 98 12.68 -8.59 -11.89
N ASP A 99 12.86 -8.71 -13.20
CA ASP A 99 11.78 -8.55 -14.15
C ASP A 99 11.33 -9.92 -14.67
N ILE A 100 10.11 -10.32 -14.29
CA ILE A 100 9.51 -11.59 -14.75
C ILE A 100 9.41 -11.60 -16.28
N ASP A 101 9.21 -10.43 -16.89
CA ASP A 101 9.08 -10.31 -18.32
C ASP A 101 10.40 -10.46 -19.08
N GLU A 102 11.54 -10.32 -18.41
CA GLU A 102 12.86 -10.46 -19.05
C GLU A 102 13.48 -11.84 -18.82
N ASP A 103 12.96 -12.64 -17.88
CA ASP A 103 13.41 -14.00 -17.61
C ASP A 103 12.34 -15.05 -17.99
N PRO A 104 12.46 -15.73 -19.14
CA PRO A 104 11.52 -16.77 -19.57
C PRO A 104 11.33 -17.90 -18.55
N ARG A 105 12.31 -18.14 -17.67
CA ARG A 105 12.21 -19.18 -16.63
C ARG A 105 11.15 -18.80 -15.60
N LEU A 106 11.08 -17.52 -15.20
CA LEU A 106 10.07 -17.03 -14.26
C LEU A 106 8.66 -17.01 -14.87
N ARG A 107 8.55 -17.02 -16.20
CA ARG A 107 7.28 -17.14 -16.94
C ARG A 107 6.79 -18.56 -17.15
N ASN A 108 7.70 -19.55 -17.14
CA ASN A 108 7.34 -20.91 -17.43
C ASN A 108 6.33 -21.44 -16.41
N GLY A 109 5.17 -21.90 -16.87
CA GLY A 109 4.08 -22.38 -16.00
C GLY A 109 3.22 -21.28 -15.35
N VAL A 110 3.53 -19.99 -15.53
CA VAL A 110 2.74 -18.87 -15.00
C VAL A 110 1.76 -18.35 -16.07
N ARG A 111 0.45 -18.38 -15.80
CA ARG A 111 -0.59 -17.90 -16.72
C ARG A 111 -0.95 -16.43 -16.48
N LEU A 112 -0.99 -16.01 -15.23
CA LEU A 112 -1.35 -14.65 -14.82
C LEU A 112 -0.50 -14.24 -13.62
N ILE A 113 -0.07 -12.99 -13.63
CA ILE A 113 0.59 -12.33 -12.51
C ILE A 113 -0.39 -11.30 -11.97
N ALA A 114 -0.55 -11.27 -10.66
CA ALA A 114 -1.31 -10.29 -9.92
C ALA A 114 -0.51 -9.85 -8.68
N GLY A 115 -1.09 -8.92 -7.91
CA GLY A 115 -0.41 -8.33 -6.75
C GLY A 115 0.61 -7.25 -7.15
N GLU A 116 1.26 -6.69 -6.13
CA GLU A 116 2.20 -5.58 -6.28
C GLU A 116 3.64 -6.09 -6.46
N PRO A 117 4.58 -5.27 -6.96
CA PRO A 117 5.98 -5.70 -7.13
C PRO A 117 6.67 -6.26 -5.88
N ARG A 118 6.19 -5.88 -4.70
CA ARG A 118 6.69 -6.40 -3.41
C ARG A 118 6.03 -7.71 -2.98
N VAL A 119 4.83 -8.01 -3.48
CA VAL A 119 4.11 -9.26 -3.22
C VAL A 119 3.37 -9.75 -4.47
N ARG A 120 3.89 -10.79 -5.12
CA ARG A 120 3.27 -11.35 -6.33
C ARG A 120 2.37 -12.52 -6.03
N TYR A 121 1.23 -12.53 -6.71
CA TYR A 121 0.31 -13.64 -6.79
C TYR A 121 0.42 -14.25 -8.17
N LEU A 122 1.01 -15.45 -8.25
CA LEU A 122 1.18 -16.18 -9.50
C LEU A 122 0.03 -17.16 -9.63
N HIS A 123 -0.74 -17.03 -10.70
CA HIS A 123 -1.72 -18.04 -11.09
C HIS A 123 -1.07 -18.95 -12.14
N VAL A 124 -0.94 -20.22 -11.80
CA VAL A 124 -0.13 -21.16 -12.55
C VAL A 124 -0.98 -22.04 -13.47
N THR A 125 -0.33 -22.71 -14.41
CA THR A 125 -0.95 -23.77 -15.20
C THR A 125 -1.25 -24.95 -14.27
N PRO A 126 -2.41 -25.63 -14.39
CA PRO A 126 -2.71 -26.80 -13.58
C PRO A 126 -1.58 -27.84 -13.63
N GLY A 127 -1.11 -28.28 -12.46
CA GLY A 127 0.00 -29.23 -12.31
C GLY A 127 1.40 -28.61 -12.33
N ALA A 128 1.56 -27.29 -12.50
CA ALA A 128 2.86 -26.62 -12.58
C ALA A 128 3.31 -25.95 -11.26
N THR A 129 2.53 -26.03 -10.18
CA THR A 129 2.80 -25.31 -8.91
C THR A 129 4.19 -25.62 -8.35
N GLU A 130 4.54 -26.90 -8.20
CA GLU A 130 5.82 -27.34 -7.64
C GLU A 130 7.01 -26.87 -8.49
N ASP A 131 6.90 -27.00 -9.81
CA ASP A 131 7.93 -26.57 -10.76
C ASP A 131 8.14 -25.05 -10.71
N VAL A 132 7.05 -24.27 -10.66
CA VAL A 132 7.10 -22.81 -10.53
C VAL A 132 7.78 -22.42 -9.22
N ILE A 133 7.40 -23.04 -8.10
CA ILE A 133 8.04 -22.77 -6.80
C ILE A 133 9.53 -23.08 -6.83
N ALA A 134 9.92 -24.23 -7.38
CA ALA A 134 11.32 -24.63 -7.47
C ALA A 134 12.15 -23.65 -8.30
N VAL A 135 11.65 -23.23 -9.47
CA VAL A 135 12.32 -22.24 -10.33
C VAL A 135 12.42 -20.89 -9.63
N TRP A 136 11.33 -20.41 -9.03
CA TRP A 136 11.30 -19.10 -8.37
C TRP A 136 12.20 -19.06 -7.14
N ARG A 137 12.20 -20.11 -6.30
CA ARG A 137 13.16 -20.23 -5.17
C ARG A 137 14.60 -20.29 -5.66
N GLY A 138 14.88 -21.01 -6.73
CA GLY A 138 16.23 -21.10 -7.30
C GLY A 138 16.76 -19.78 -7.85
N ILE A 139 15.88 -18.93 -8.41
CA ILE A 139 16.26 -17.63 -9.00
C ILE A 139 16.32 -16.53 -7.94
N LEU A 140 15.31 -16.44 -7.07
CA LEU A 140 15.22 -15.37 -6.06
C LEU A 140 16.07 -15.66 -4.83
N GLY A 141 16.29 -16.94 -4.48
CA GLY A 141 17.01 -17.33 -3.27
C GLY A 141 16.47 -16.61 -2.02
N GLU A 142 17.37 -15.95 -1.30
CA GLU A 142 17.04 -15.21 -0.07
C GLU A 142 16.26 -13.90 -0.30
N ALA A 143 15.98 -13.52 -1.55
CA ALA A 143 15.31 -12.28 -1.87
C ALA A 143 13.80 -12.31 -1.63
N ALA A 144 13.18 -13.49 -1.48
CA ALA A 144 11.75 -13.61 -1.27
C ALA A 144 11.35 -14.95 -0.61
N TRP A 145 10.24 -14.93 0.12
CA TRP A 145 9.47 -16.14 0.37
C TRP A 145 8.65 -16.48 -0.87
N VAL A 146 8.76 -17.72 -1.32
CA VAL A 146 7.97 -18.28 -2.43
C VAL A 146 7.24 -19.48 -1.86
N VAL A 147 5.94 -19.37 -1.68
CA VAL A 147 5.12 -20.35 -0.96
C VAL A 147 3.83 -20.65 -1.70
N GLU A 148 3.24 -21.82 -1.45
CA GLU A 148 1.91 -22.14 -1.95
C GLU A 148 0.84 -21.27 -1.29
N ARG A 149 -0.29 -21.09 -1.98
CA ARG A 149 -1.48 -20.40 -1.45
C ARG A 149 -1.86 -20.89 -0.06
N ASP A 150 -2.01 -22.20 0.08
CA ASP A 150 -2.54 -22.80 1.29
C ASP A 150 -1.56 -22.66 2.46
N GLU A 151 -0.25 -22.68 2.19
CA GLU A 151 0.79 -22.40 3.16
C GLU A 151 0.69 -20.94 3.67
N ALA A 152 0.57 -19.96 2.78
CA ALA A 152 0.42 -18.55 3.15
C ALA A 152 -0.86 -18.27 3.95
N ILE A 153 -1.98 -18.91 3.57
CA ILE A 153 -3.25 -18.82 4.28
C ILE A 153 -3.14 -19.46 5.67
N ALA A 154 -2.58 -20.66 5.76
CA ALA A 154 -2.41 -21.37 7.04
C ALA A 154 -1.48 -20.62 8.00
N ALA A 155 -0.48 -19.92 7.46
CA ALA A 155 0.40 -19.03 8.21
C ALA A 155 -0.28 -17.70 8.63
N GLY A 156 -1.52 -17.46 8.20
CA GLY A 156 -2.33 -16.32 8.62
C GLY A 156 -2.00 -15.00 7.92
N TRP A 157 -1.28 -15.01 6.79
CA TRP A 157 -0.80 -13.79 6.13
C TRP A 157 -1.92 -12.83 5.74
N PHE A 158 -3.10 -13.35 5.44
CA PHE A 158 -4.25 -12.58 4.98
C PHE A 158 -5.35 -12.43 6.05
N GLY A 159 -5.13 -12.96 7.27
CA GLY A 159 -6.20 -13.18 8.24
C GLY A 159 -7.26 -14.17 7.72
N PRO A 160 -8.51 -14.10 8.21
CA PRO A 160 -9.59 -14.95 7.72
C PRO A 160 -9.90 -14.69 6.24
N VAL A 161 -9.77 -15.72 5.40
CA VAL A 161 -10.06 -15.65 3.95
C VAL A 161 -11.39 -16.34 3.65
N PRO A 162 -12.44 -15.61 3.22
CA PRO A 162 -13.67 -16.22 2.73
C PRO A 162 -13.40 -17.13 1.52
N GLU A 163 -14.15 -18.24 1.41
CA GLU A 163 -13.98 -19.22 0.33
C GLU A 163 -14.10 -18.56 -1.07
N GLU A 164 -15.04 -17.64 -1.23
CA GLU A 164 -15.26 -16.84 -2.45
C GLU A 164 -14.09 -15.90 -2.81
N HIS A 165 -13.09 -15.74 -1.93
CA HIS A 165 -11.91 -14.92 -2.17
C HIS A 165 -10.63 -15.73 -2.37
N LEU A 166 -10.65 -17.06 -2.17
CA LEU A 166 -9.48 -17.93 -2.32
C LEU A 166 -8.85 -17.82 -3.70
N ALA A 167 -9.69 -17.77 -4.75
CA ALA A 167 -9.24 -17.65 -6.13
C ALA A 167 -8.57 -16.29 -6.46
N ARG A 168 -8.64 -15.30 -5.57
CA ARG A 168 -7.92 -14.02 -5.72
C ARG A 168 -6.49 -14.10 -5.23
N VAL A 169 -6.17 -15.06 -4.35
CA VAL A 169 -4.78 -15.33 -3.95
C VAL A 169 -4.15 -16.16 -5.06
N GLY A 170 -2.89 -15.90 -5.40
CA GLY A 170 -2.15 -16.71 -6.39
C GLY A 170 -2.07 -18.16 -5.95
N ASP A 171 -1.89 -19.09 -6.88
CA ASP A 171 -1.55 -20.49 -6.52
C ASP A 171 -0.18 -20.53 -5.81
N VAL A 172 0.71 -19.61 -6.21
CA VAL A 172 1.98 -19.31 -5.54
C VAL A 172 1.97 -17.84 -5.11
N VAL A 173 2.40 -17.57 -3.88
CA VAL A 173 2.59 -16.23 -3.32
C VAL A 173 4.08 -15.97 -3.16
N VAL A 174 4.54 -14.81 -3.64
CA VAL A 174 5.94 -14.39 -3.58
C VAL A 174 6.06 -13.07 -2.82
N ALA A 175 6.52 -13.11 -1.58
CA ALA A 175 6.70 -11.93 -0.74
C ALA A 175 8.18 -11.53 -0.66
N CYS A 176 8.53 -10.36 -1.19
CA CYS A 176 9.92 -9.92 -1.32
C CYS A 176 10.50 -9.45 0.03
N HIS A 177 11.72 -9.85 0.32
CA HIS A 177 12.47 -9.45 1.50
C HIS A 177 13.12 -8.08 1.30
N GLY A 178 13.56 -7.44 2.39
CA GLY A 178 14.44 -6.27 2.35
C GLY A 178 14.01 -5.22 1.33
N THR A 179 14.91 -4.85 0.43
CA THR A 179 14.70 -3.87 -0.65
C THR A 179 14.56 -4.52 -2.03
N TYR A 180 14.08 -5.76 -2.10
CA TYR A 180 13.90 -6.53 -3.34
C TYR A 180 12.52 -6.34 -3.97
N ALA A 181 12.40 -6.37 -5.29
CA ALA A 181 11.09 -6.35 -5.93
C ALA A 181 11.08 -7.22 -7.18
N VAL A 182 9.91 -7.76 -7.48
CA VAL A 182 9.67 -8.50 -8.71
C VAL A 182 8.71 -7.68 -9.56
N VAL A 183 9.21 -7.05 -10.62
CA VAL A 183 8.41 -6.27 -11.58
C VAL A 183 8.00 -7.14 -12.77
N ALA A 184 6.99 -6.71 -13.53
CA ALA A 184 6.64 -7.31 -14.81
C ALA A 184 6.46 -6.20 -15.85
N SER A 185 7.56 -5.75 -16.47
CA SER A 185 7.58 -4.52 -17.29
C SER A 185 6.66 -4.52 -18.50
N ARG A 186 6.21 -5.69 -18.97
CA ARG A 186 5.28 -5.84 -20.10
C ARG A 186 3.87 -6.21 -19.68
N SER A 187 3.67 -6.75 -18.48
CA SER A 187 2.36 -7.18 -17.98
C SER A 187 1.71 -6.22 -16.99
N ASP A 188 2.50 -5.50 -16.21
CA ASP A 188 2.01 -4.43 -15.36
C ASP A 188 1.76 -3.16 -16.18
N HIS A 189 1.15 -2.15 -15.56
CA HIS A 189 1.08 -0.83 -16.18
C HIS A 189 2.50 -0.29 -16.43
N PRO A 190 2.82 0.32 -17.59
CA PRO A 190 4.20 0.67 -17.97
C PRO A 190 4.95 1.61 -17.00
N THR A 191 4.21 2.30 -16.12
CA THR A 191 4.79 3.18 -15.10
C THR A 191 5.21 2.41 -13.85
N GLU A 192 4.60 1.27 -13.54
CA GLU A 192 4.82 0.53 -12.30
C GLU A 192 6.26 0.02 -12.19
N ALA A 193 6.79 -0.59 -13.26
CA ALA A 193 8.18 -1.05 -13.28
C ALA A 193 9.22 0.09 -13.19
N LYS A 194 8.79 1.33 -13.44
CA LYS A 194 9.64 2.53 -13.44
C LYS A 194 9.62 3.29 -12.12
N LEU A 195 8.79 2.89 -11.16
CA LEU A 195 8.73 3.55 -9.86
C LEU A 195 10.05 3.38 -9.10
N VAL A 196 10.33 4.32 -8.21
CA VAL A 196 11.54 4.35 -7.37
C VAL A 196 11.27 3.63 -6.05
N ALA A 197 10.16 3.96 -5.40
CA ALA A 197 9.74 3.35 -4.15
C ALA A 197 8.54 2.43 -4.35
N TYR A 198 8.42 1.44 -3.47
CA TYR A 198 7.34 0.45 -3.46
C TYR A 198 6.95 0.12 -2.02
N HIS A 199 5.79 -0.53 -1.89
CA HIS A 199 5.28 -1.11 -0.66
C HIS A 199 4.53 -2.41 -0.99
N GLY A 200 3.98 -3.07 0.03
CA GLY A 200 3.11 -4.24 -0.11
C GLY A 200 3.67 -5.52 0.50
N SER A 201 4.95 -5.55 0.88
CA SER A 201 5.55 -6.65 1.65
C SER A 201 5.58 -6.32 3.16
N TYR A 202 6.32 -7.12 3.92
CA TYR A 202 6.23 -7.22 5.37
C TYR A 202 7.36 -6.48 6.12
N THR A 203 8.14 -5.63 5.45
CA THR A 203 9.25 -4.95 6.14
C THR A 203 8.74 -3.94 7.15
N ALA A 204 9.56 -3.63 8.15
CA ALA A 204 9.22 -2.60 9.14
C ALA A 204 8.93 -1.24 8.49
N ALA A 205 9.62 -0.89 7.40
CA ALA A 205 9.38 0.34 6.65
C ALA A 205 8.01 0.36 5.94
N GLU A 206 7.45 -0.80 5.60
CA GLU A 206 6.13 -0.94 4.97
C GLU A 206 5.00 -1.07 6.02
N MET A 207 5.25 -1.76 7.13
CA MET A 207 4.20 -2.13 8.08
C MET A 207 4.09 -1.25 9.32
N MET A 208 5.17 -0.59 9.76
CA MET A 208 5.12 0.23 10.98
C MET A 208 4.50 1.60 10.70
N ILE A 209 3.18 1.61 10.57
CA ILE A 209 2.37 2.82 10.38
C ILE A 209 2.06 3.50 11.72
N PRO A 210 1.95 4.84 11.73
CA PRO A 210 1.60 5.57 12.95
C PRO A 210 0.11 5.40 13.27
N LEU A 211 -0.23 5.37 14.56
CA LEU A 211 -1.57 5.74 15.03
C LEU A 211 -1.42 6.88 16.03
N ILE A 212 -1.73 8.10 15.58
CA ILE A 212 -1.63 9.31 16.40
C ILE A 212 -3.04 9.73 16.79
N VAL A 213 -3.27 9.89 18.09
CA VAL A 213 -4.52 10.42 18.64
C VAL A 213 -4.21 11.76 19.31
N ARG A 214 -4.99 12.79 18.96
CA ARG A 214 -4.90 14.12 19.58
C ARG A 214 -6.29 14.64 19.93
N PRO A 215 -6.59 14.88 21.22
CA PRO A 215 -7.82 15.55 21.60
C PRO A 215 -7.77 17.03 21.19
N GLY A 216 -8.92 17.64 20.97
CA GLY A 216 -9.01 19.09 20.87
C GLY A 216 -8.63 19.72 22.20
N THR A 217 -7.76 20.72 22.15
CA THR A 217 -7.43 21.52 23.31
C THR A 217 -8.43 22.68 23.35
N GLY A 218 -9.34 22.68 24.31
CA GLY A 218 -10.13 23.87 24.59
C GLY A 218 -9.19 25.05 24.85
N HIS A 219 -9.37 26.14 24.12
CA HIS A 219 -8.86 27.44 24.54
C HIS A 219 -9.82 28.07 25.54
#